data_AF-A0A642UWI6-F1
#
_entry.id   AF-A0A642UWI6-F1
#
_cell.length_a   1.000
_cell.length_b   1.000
_cell.length_c   1.000
_cell.angle_alpha   90.00
_cell.angle_beta   90.00
_cell.angle_gamma   90.00
#
_symmetry.space_group_name_H-M   'P 1'
#
loop_
_entity.id
_entity.type
_entity.pdbx_description
1 polymer ?
#
loop_
_entity_poly.entity_id
_entity_poly.type
_entity_poly.pdbx_seq_one_letter_code
_entity_poly.pdbx_strand_id
1 'polypeptide(L)'
;MLSQLKTQPKRLHRVVTLIEGDVPSVDYHTSGDDEFYTIHHPQAVTEWIGSLIKSTPTVSATTVIVVHQDFKSTIRHLQTIYKFASSRDAGEVNLPLSCKLYLIINQRLLEPDVLSPQSVGTQQFLRLMAMEHGASVVVVDDVERWVVARTDQLLATLSKVTEAKPILEIAGDSWEVDVTAKASDDTGIPAYISLYIPAAWDTINRVLLPAKSVIFSNDDQYLVTSETQCSQFATNYKALFKDEADTAALATVLTEIGYPPSTDKKTTAPPEIMTLEQIYKELGASNDITD
;
A
#
# COMPACT_ATOMS: atom_id res chain seq x y z
N MET A 1 -39.61 -5.76 -21.72
CA MET A 1 -38.89 -7.02 -21.43
C MET A 1 -38.00 -6.86 -20.18
N LEU A 2 -38.53 -6.26 -19.10
CA LEU A 2 -37.80 -5.83 -17.89
C LEU A 2 -38.31 -6.54 -16.62
N SER A 3 -39.11 -7.60 -16.76
CA SER A 3 -39.88 -8.21 -15.68
C SER A 3 -39.37 -9.57 -15.21
N GLN A 4 -38.11 -9.95 -15.49
CA GLN A 4 -37.55 -11.24 -15.09
C GLN A 4 -36.14 -11.19 -14.46
N LEU A 5 -35.77 -10.09 -13.81
CA LEU A 5 -34.64 -10.09 -12.86
C LEU A 5 -35.18 -10.09 -11.42
N LYS A 6 -35.95 -11.13 -11.07
CA LYS A 6 -36.17 -11.54 -9.69
C LYS A 6 -35.40 -12.84 -9.45
N THR A 7 -34.08 -12.74 -9.48
CA THR A 7 -33.21 -13.69 -8.80
C THR A 7 -32.86 -13.05 -7.46
N GLN A 8 -33.12 -13.78 -6.37
CA GLN A 8 -32.70 -13.41 -5.02
C GLN A 8 -31.22 -13.00 -5.04
N PRO A 9 -30.78 -12.02 -4.22
CA PRO A 9 -29.37 -11.68 -4.16
C PRO A 9 -28.63 -12.94 -3.68
N LYS A 10 -27.89 -13.58 -4.59
CA LYS A 10 -26.76 -14.44 -4.18
C LYS A 10 -25.90 -13.58 -3.26
N ARG A 11 -25.39 -14.17 -2.18
CA ARG A 11 -24.55 -13.48 -1.20
C ARG A 11 -23.24 -13.09 -1.89
N LEU A 12 -23.22 -11.95 -2.56
CA LEU A 12 -22.08 -11.48 -3.31
C LEU A 12 -21.12 -10.80 -2.34
N HIS A 13 -19.96 -11.39 -2.11
CA HIS A 13 -18.87 -10.68 -1.49
C HIS A 13 -18.23 -9.76 -2.55
N ARG A 14 -17.94 -8.52 -2.17
CA ARG A 14 -17.46 -7.48 -3.08
C ARG A 14 -16.03 -7.14 -2.77
N VAL A 15 -15.23 -7.01 -3.81
CA VAL A 15 -13.86 -6.56 -3.76
C VAL A 15 -13.78 -5.24 -4.52
N VAL A 16 -13.40 -4.17 -3.83
CA VAL A 16 -13.23 -2.84 -4.42
C VAL A 16 -11.76 -2.47 -4.35
N THR A 17 -11.11 -2.42 -5.50
CA THR A 17 -9.71 -2.06 -5.65
C THR A 17 -9.61 -0.60 -6.10
N LEU A 18 -8.82 0.19 -5.37
CA LEU A 18 -8.57 1.61 -5.62
C LEU A 18 -7.13 1.79 -6.08
N ILE A 19 -6.95 2.23 -7.33
CA ILE A 19 -5.65 2.47 -7.96
C ILE A 19 -5.64 3.90 -8.50
N GLU A 20 -4.60 4.67 -8.23
CA GLU A 20 -4.44 5.95 -8.92
C GLU A 20 -4.07 5.71 -10.39
N GLY A 21 -4.62 6.52 -11.28
CA GLY A 21 -4.42 6.39 -12.72
C GLY A 21 -4.64 7.71 -13.43
N ASP A 22 -4.20 7.77 -14.69
CA ASP A 22 -4.26 8.99 -15.50
C ASP A 22 -5.69 9.34 -15.91
N VAL A 23 -6.53 8.33 -16.11
CA VAL A 23 -7.91 8.47 -16.58
C VAL A 23 -8.86 7.74 -15.62
N PRO A 24 -9.98 8.35 -15.22
CA PRO A 24 -11.01 7.66 -14.46
C PRO A 24 -11.60 6.50 -15.27
N SER A 25 -11.47 5.29 -14.75
CA SER A 25 -12.08 4.08 -15.32
C SER A 25 -12.51 3.12 -14.23
N VAL A 26 -13.43 2.22 -14.59
CA VAL A 26 -13.92 1.16 -13.72
C VAL A 26 -13.92 -0.12 -14.53
N ASP A 27 -13.12 -1.08 -14.10
CA ASP A 27 -13.15 -2.44 -14.60
C ASP A 27 -13.96 -3.31 -13.65
N TYR A 28 -14.80 -4.18 -14.23
CA TYR A 28 -15.68 -5.07 -13.48
C TYR A 28 -15.54 -6.50 -13.99
N HIS A 29 -15.40 -7.43 -13.07
CA HIS A 29 -15.51 -8.85 -13.37
C HIS A 29 -16.10 -9.62 -12.19
N THR A 30 -16.49 -10.86 -12.43
CA THR A 30 -17.04 -11.77 -11.41
C THR A 30 -16.26 -13.06 -11.41
N SER A 31 -15.95 -13.60 -10.22
CA SER A 31 -15.36 -14.93 -10.06
C SER A 31 -16.14 -15.68 -8.98
N GLY A 32 -16.83 -16.77 -9.34
CA GLY A 32 -17.69 -17.50 -8.40
C GLY A 32 -18.84 -16.64 -7.85
N ASP A 33 -18.85 -16.44 -6.53
CA ASP A 33 -19.82 -15.59 -5.82
C ASP A 33 -19.22 -14.21 -5.44
N ASP A 34 -18.06 -13.84 -6.01
CA ASP A 34 -17.39 -12.56 -5.78
C ASP A 34 -17.58 -11.58 -6.95
N GLU A 35 -17.82 -10.31 -6.62
CA GLU A 35 -17.78 -9.19 -7.56
C GLU A 35 -16.50 -8.37 -7.35
N PHE A 36 -15.78 -8.09 -8.43
CA PHE A 36 -14.54 -7.33 -8.38
C PHE A 36 -14.70 -6.04 -9.17
N TYR A 37 -14.35 -4.92 -8.52
CA TYR A 37 -14.35 -3.59 -9.11
C TYR A 37 -12.95 -3.02 -8.98
N THR A 38 -12.27 -2.78 -10.09
CA THR A 38 -10.99 -2.05 -10.12
C THR A 38 -11.26 -0.63 -10.60
N ILE A 39 -10.98 0.35 -9.75
CA ILE A 39 -11.32 1.74 -9.97
C ILE A 39 -10.02 2.53 -10.11
N HIS A 40 -9.82 3.06 -11.31
CA HIS A 40 -8.71 3.98 -11.60
C HIS A 40 -9.17 5.42 -11.36
N HIS A 41 -8.27 6.23 -10.76
CA HIS A 41 -8.54 7.61 -10.37
C HIS A 41 -9.80 7.78 -9.48
N PRO A 42 -9.83 7.16 -8.28
CA PRO A 42 -11.04 7.02 -7.45
C PRO A 42 -11.65 8.34 -6.99
N GLN A 43 -10.86 9.41 -6.93
CA GLN A 43 -11.30 10.73 -6.48
C GLN A 43 -12.43 11.31 -7.34
N ALA A 44 -12.52 10.92 -8.62
CA ALA A 44 -13.59 11.37 -9.52
C ALA A 44 -14.94 10.69 -9.27
N VAL A 45 -14.97 9.55 -8.57
CA VAL A 45 -16.16 8.69 -8.41
C VAL A 45 -16.44 8.30 -6.96
N THR A 46 -16.04 9.16 -6.01
CA THR A 46 -16.13 8.92 -4.56
C THR A 46 -17.54 8.55 -4.07
N GLU A 47 -18.59 9.24 -4.51
CA GLU A 47 -19.96 8.92 -4.11
C GLU A 47 -20.44 7.56 -4.65
N TRP A 48 -19.98 7.18 -5.85
CA TRP A 48 -20.27 5.87 -6.41
C TRP A 48 -19.55 4.75 -5.64
N ILE A 49 -18.28 4.95 -5.29
CA ILE A 49 -17.52 4.06 -4.39
C ILE A 49 -18.28 3.89 -3.06
N GLY A 50 -18.76 4.99 -2.47
CA GLY A 50 -19.54 4.96 -1.25
C GLY A 50 -20.83 4.14 -1.39
N SER A 51 -21.51 4.24 -2.53
CA SER A 51 -22.70 3.43 -2.81
C SER A 51 -22.40 1.93 -2.93
N LEU A 52 -21.25 1.56 -3.53
CA LEU A 52 -20.81 0.17 -3.63
C LEU A 52 -20.52 -0.41 -2.24
N ILE A 53 -19.79 0.32 -1.40
CA ILE A 53 -19.41 -0.11 -0.06
C ILE A 53 -20.63 -0.24 0.87
N LYS A 54 -21.57 0.72 0.79
CA LYS A 54 -22.78 0.74 1.65
C LYS A 54 -23.86 -0.27 1.26
N SER A 55 -23.94 -0.66 -0.01
CA SER A 55 -25.05 -1.48 -0.52
C SER A 55 -24.94 -2.96 -0.16
N THR A 56 -23.89 -3.36 0.55
CA THR A 56 -23.67 -4.75 0.98
C THR A 56 -24.25 -4.96 2.39
N PRO A 57 -25.22 -5.88 2.59
CA PRO A 57 -26.02 -5.96 3.82
C PRO A 57 -25.29 -6.48 5.08
N THR A 58 -24.02 -6.88 4.97
CA THR A 58 -23.22 -7.37 6.09
C THR A 58 -21.79 -6.83 6.03
N VAL A 59 -21.28 -6.42 7.20
CA VAL A 59 -19.93 -5.89 7.49
C VAL A 59 -18.79 -6.79 6.96
N SER A 60 -19.02 -8.09 6.79
CA SER A 60 -17.99 -9.04 6.32
C SER A 60 -18.02 -9.32 4.82
N ALA A 61 -18.90 -8.65 4.07
CA ALA A 61 -19.11 -8.92 2.65
C ALA A 61 -18.38 -7.95 1.72
N THR A 62 -17.61 -7.00 2.24
CA THR A 62 -16.83 -6.06 1.42
C THR A 62 -15.35 -6.10 1.82
N THR A 63 -14.49 -6.30 0.83
CA THR A 63 -13.04 -6.13 0.93
C THR A 63 -12.64 -4.94 0.08
N VAL A 64 -11.86 -4.03 0.65
CA VAL A 64 -11.30 -2.88 -0.06
C VAL A 64 -9.79 -3.04 -0.14
N ILE A 65 -9.24 -2.85 -1.34
CA ILE A 65 -7.81 -2.90 -1.63
C ILE A 65 -7.39 -1.49 -2.05
N VAL A 66 -6.43 -0.91 -1.35
CA VAL A 66 -5.83 0.38 -1.71
C VAL A 66 -4.40 0.13 -2.19
N VAL A 67 -4.14 0.43 -3.46
CA VAL A 67 -2.78 0.38 -4.00
C VAL A 67 -2.08 1.68 -3.65
N HIS A 68 -1.00 1.59 -2.89
CA HIS A 68 -0.15 2.72 -2.56
C HIS A 68 0.66 3.14 -3.79
N GLN A 69 0.57 4.43 -4.13
CA GLN A 69 1.46 5.11 -5.07
C GLN A 69 2.16 6.28 -4.37
N ASP A 70 1.38 7.08 -3.65
CA ASP A 70 1.89 8.12 -2.76
C ASP A 70 1.00 8.25 -1.51
N PHE A 71 1.52 8.91 -0.48
CA PHE A 71 0.83 9.07 0.80
C PHE A 71 -0.43 9.94 0.72
N LYS A 72 -0.41 11.00 -0.08
CA LYS A 72 -1.53 11.93 -0.18
C LYS A 72 -2.75 11.24 -0.78
N SER A 73 -2.58 10.51 -1.88
CA SER A 73 -3.65 9.73 -2.50
C SER A 73 -4.10 8.57 -1.61
N THR A 74 -3.15 7.87 -0.98
CA THR A 74 -3.48 6.80 -0.01
C THR A 74 -4.37 7.31 1.12
N ILE A 75 -3.99 8.43 1.75
CA ILE A 75 -4.77 9.06 2.82
C ILE A 75 -6.16 9.46 2.33
N ARG A 76 -6.28 10.04 1.13
CA ARG A 76 -7.58 10.43 0.55
C ARG A 76 -8.49 9.22 0.28
N HIS A 77 -7.92 8.11 -0.19
CA HIS A 77 -8.65 6.86 -0.34
C HIS A 77 -9.15 6.37 1.02
N LEU A 78 -8.31 6.39 2.05
CA LEU A 78 -8.69 5.98 3.41
C LEU A 78 -9.77 6.89 4.00
N GLN A 79 -9.69 8.21 3.78
CA GLN A 79 -10.75 9.15 4.19
C GLN A 79 -12.08 8.84 3.48
N THR A 80 -12.02 8.55 2.18
CA THR A 80 -13.20 8.17 1.39
C THR A 80 -13.82 6.88 1.93
N ILE A 81 -13.00 5.85 2.16
CA ILE A 81 -13.46 4.58 2.74
C ILE A 81 -14.05 4.82 4.12
N TYR A 82 -13.38 5.55 5.00
CA TYR A 82 -13.85 5.84 6.35
C TYR A 82 -15.19 6.58 6.36
N LYS A 83 -15.38 7.58 5.48
CA LYS A 83 -16.67 8.31 5.31
C LYS A 83 -17.84 7.36 5.06
N PHE A 84 -17.61 6.25 4.36
CA PHE A 84 -18.67 5.34 3.93
C PHE A 84 -18.74 4.02 4.72
N ALA A 85 -17.64 3.63 5.34
CA ALA A 85 -17.45 2.37 6.03
C ALA A 85 -17.07 2.52 7.50
N SER A 86 -17.10 3.71 8.11
CA SER A 86 -16.83 3.85 9.54
C SER A 86 -17.78 2.97 10.36
N SER A 87 -17.22 2.15 11.25
CA SER A 87 -18.01 1.35 12.19
C SER A 87 -18.10 2.04 13.56
N ARG A 88 -19.19 1.78 14.29
CA ARG A 88 -19.29 2.18 15.72
C ARG A 88 -18.72 1.13 16.66
N ASP A 89 -18.49 -0.09 16.16
CA ASP A 89 -17.87 -1.17 16.92
C ASP A 89 -16.36 -0.97 16.92
N ALA A 90 -15.87 -0.21 17.90
CA ALA A 90 -14.49 0.25 17.94
C ALA A 90 -13.45 -0.81 18.34
N GLY A 91 -13.85 -1.96 18.90
CA GLY A 91 -12.91 -3.02 19.30
C GLY A 91 -11.60 -2.47 19.90
N GLU A 92 -10.46 -2.93 19.40
CA GLU A 92 -9.11 -2.43 19.71
C GLU A 92 -8.55 -1.47 18.64
N VAL A 93 -9.36 -1.10 17.62
CA VAL A 93 -8.92 -0.32 16.46
C VAL A 93 -9.38 1.12 16.60
N ASN A 94 -8.48 2.08 16.34
CA ASN A 94 -8.77 3.49 16.55
C ASN A 94 -9.75 4.08 15.52
N LEU A 95 -9.64 3.67 14.26
CA LEU A 95 -10.48 4.09 13.14
C LEU A 95 -11.14 2.84 12.53
N PRO A 96 -12.10 2.22 13.23
CA PRO A 96 -12.69 0.95 12.83
C PRO A 96 -13.47 1.08 11.51
N LEU A 97 -13.25 0.13 10.60
CA LEU A 97 -13.99 0.02 9.34
C LEU A 97 -14.95 -1.18 9.37
N SER A 98 -16.05 -1.04 8.64
CA SER A 98 -17.06 -2.08 8.45
C SER A 98 -16.77 -2.98 7.24
N CYS A 99 -15.52 -3.00 6.78
CA CYS A 99 -15.03 -3.78 5.66
C CYS A 99 -13.60 -4.26 5.94
N LYS A 100 -13.15 -5.30 5.25
CA LYS A 100 -11.73 -5.69 5.26
C LYS A 100 -10.93 -4.69 4.43
N LEU A 101 -9.74 -4.32 4.89
CA LEU A 101 -8.87 -3.38 4.19
C LEU A 101 -7.48 -3.99 3.98
N TYR A 102 -6.98 -3.92 2.74
CA TYR A 102 -5.61 -4.25 2.37
C TYR A 102 -4.91 -3.02 1.79
N LEU A 103 -3.73 -2.69 2.31
CA LEU A 103 -2.82 -1.71 1.71
C LEU A 103 -1.78 -2.47 0.90
N ILE A 104 -1.79 -2.31 -0.42
CA ILE A 104 -0.85 -2.97 -1.33
C ILE A 104 0.26 -2.01 -1.70
N ILE A 105 1.50 -2.47 -1.59
CA ILE A 105 2.71 -1.73 -1.96
C ILE A 105 3.34 -2.45 -3.15
N ASN A 106 3.65 -1.71 -4.21
CA ASN A 106 4.49 -2.25 -5.28
C ASN A 106 5.94 -2.34 -4.78
N GLN A 107 6.57 -3.52 -4.87
CA GLN A 107 7.95 -3.74 -4.45
C GLN A 107 8.92 -2.75 -5.10
N ARG A 108 8.65 -2.31 -6.34
CA ARG A 108 9.46 -1.30 -7.05
C ARG A 108 9.58 0.03 -6.30
N LEU A 109 8.66 0.35 -5.40
CA LEU A 109 8.73 1.55 -4.54
C LEU A 109 9.73 1.39 -3.38
N LEU A 110 10.15 0.15 -3.08
CA LEU A 110 11.09 -0.17 -2.02
C LEU A 110 12.47 -0.54 -2.57
N GLU A 111 12.59 -0.70 -3.88
CA GLU A 111 13.83 -1.01 -4.59
C GLU A 111 14.62 0.26 -4.95
N PRO A 112 15.94 0.15 -5.18
CA PRO A 112 16.76 -1.07 -5.16
C PRO A 112 17.16 -1.53 -3.74
N ASP A 113 17.01 -0.68 -2.73
CA ASP A 113 17.40 -0.97 -1.36
C ASP A 113 16.22 -0.86 -0.40
N VAL A 114 15.70 -2.02 0.01
CA VAL A 114 14.57 -2.14 0.95
C VAL A 114 14.92 -1.68 2.37
N LEU A 115 16.21 -1.52 2.68
CA LEU A 115 16.73 -0.99 3.94
C LEU A 115 17.13 0.48 3.85
N SER A 116 16.95 1.13 2.71
CA SER A 116 17.17 2.57 2.59
C SER A 116 16.23 3.34 3.54
N PRO A 117 16.63 4.52 4.05
CA PRO A 117 15.79 5.33 4.94
C PRO A 117 14.40 5.59 4.37
N GLN A 118 14.28 5.81 3.05
CA GLN A 118 13.02 6.08 2.36
C GLN A 118 12.15 4.83 2.26
N SER A 119 12.73 3.68 1.90
CA SER A 119 12.01 2.40 1.85
C SER A 119 11.50 1.97 3.22
N VAL A 120 12.34 2.12 4.25
CA VAL A 120 11.95 1.84 5.64
C VAL A 120 10.87 2.82 6.11
N GLY A 121 11.07 4.13 5.92
CA GLY A 121 10.07 5.15 6.25
C GLY A 121 8.73 4.88 5.59
N THR A 122 8.74 4.53 4.30
CA THR A 122 7.53 4.19 3.54
C THR A 122 6.76 3.03 4.19
N GLN A 123 7.48 1.95 4.52
CA GLN A 123 6.90 0.82 5.24
C GLN A 123 6.39 1.21 6.63
N GLN A 124 7.14 2.03 7.38
CA GLN A 124 6.74 2.46 8.73
C GLN A 124 5.42 3.23 8.69
N PHE A 125 5.28 4.24 7.84
CA PHE A 125 4.08 5.06 7.78
C PHE A 125 2.87 4.29 7.28
N LEU A 126 3.02 3.42 6.27
CA LEU A 126 1.91 2.59 5.79
C LEU A 126 1.46 1.58 6.84
N ARG A 127 2.39 1.00 7.61
CA ARG A 127 2.07 0.12 8.74
C ARG A 127 1.37 0.88 9.86
N LEU A 128 1.80 2.10 10.19
CA LEU A 128 1.09 2.96 11.15
C LEU A 128 -0.34 3.27 10.68
N MET A 129 -0.53 3.63 9.40
CA MET A 129 -1.87 3.82 8.84
C MET A 129 -2.71 2.54 8.90
N ALA A 130 -2.10 1.38 8.60
CA ALA A 130 -2.79 0.10 8.67
C ALA A 130 -3.23 -0.23 10.10
N MET A 131 -2.38 0.01 11.10
CA MET A 131 -2.72 -0.18 12.52
C MET A 131 -3.92 0.67 12.94
N GLU A 132 -3.99 1.92 12.48
CA GLU A 132 -5.09 2.82 12.81
C GLU A 132 -6.44 2.32 12.28
N HIS A 133 -6.45 1.66 11.11
CA HIS A 133 -7.66 1.14 10.45
C HIS A 133 -7.91 -0.36 10.66
N GLY A 134 -7.00 -1.08 11.33
CA GLY A 134 -7.05 -2.54 11.43
C GLY A 134 -6.86 -3.24 10.08
N ALA A 135 -6.06 -2.65 9.19
CA ALA A 135 -5.79 -3.15 7.85
C ALA A 135 -4.62 -4.14 7.82
N SER A 136 -4.56 -4.94 6.76
CA SER A 136 -3.38 -5.73 6.40
C SER A 136 -2.48 -4.96 5.43
N VAL A 137 -1.17 -5.17 5.48
CA VAL A 137 -0.20 -4.63 4.52
C VAL A 137 0.35 -5.77 3.66
N VAL A 138 0.40 -5.57 2.35
CA VAL A 138 0.93 -6.55 1.39
C VAL A 138 1.93 -5.84 0.49
N VAL A 139 3.11 -6.43 0.29
CA VAL A 139 4.04 -6.00 -0.77
C VAL A 139 3.98 -7.04 -1.88
N VAL A 140 3.82 -6.59 -3.12
CA VAL A 140 3.77 -7.44 -4.31
C VAL A 140 4.78 -6.97 -5.35
N ASP A 141 5.35 -7.90 -6.11
CA ASP A 141 6.32 -7.62 -7.16
C ASP A 141 5.70 -6.90 -8.38
N ASP A 142 4.46 -7.26 -8.72
CA ASP A 142 3.72 -6.69 -9.83
C ASP A 142 2.25 -6.44 -9.45
N VAL A 143 1.91 -5.17 -9.25
CA VAL A 143 0.54 -4.73 -8.93
C VAL A 143 -0.43 -5.06 -10.06
N GLU A 144 -0.05 -4.86 -11.33
CA GLU A 144 -0.98 -5.13 -12.43
C GLU A 144 -1.35 -6.61 -12.47
N ARG A 145 -0.33 -7.47 -12.32
CA ARG A 145 -0.55 -8.90 -12.33
C ARG A 145 -1.35 -9.40 -11.12
N TRP A 146 -1.05 -8.94 -9.90
CA TRP A 146 -1.71 -9.43 -8.69
C TRP A 146 -3.05 -8.75 -8.39
N VAL A 147 -3.13 -7.44 -8.62
CA VAL A 147 -4.25 -6.63 -8.16
C VAL A 147 -5.27 -6.40 -9.26
N VAL A 148 -4.84 -6.27 -10.53
CA VAL A 148 -5.76 -6.04 -11.66
C VAL A 148 -6.16 -7.35 -12.34
N ALA A 149 -5.18 -8.22 -12.64
CA ALA A 149 -5.45 -9.45 -13.40
C ALA A 149 -5.84 -10.66 -12.54
N ARG A 150 -5.43 -10.71 -11.25
CA ARG A 150 -5.53 -11.93 -10.41
C ARG A 150 -5.93 -11.66 -8.96
N THR A 151 -6.82 -10.68 -8.74
CA THR A 151 -7.25 -10.26 -7.40
C THR A 151 -7.85 -11.42 -6.58
N ASP A 152 -8.58 -12.31 -7.25
CA ASP A 152 -9.16 -13.52 -6.64
C ASP A 152 -8.08 -14.47 -6.11
N GLN A 153 -7.03 -14.73 -6.90
CA GLN A 153 -5.88 -15.55 -6.50
C GLN A 153 -5.07 -14.90 -5.38
N LEU A 154 -4.92 -13.57 -5.41
CA LEU A 154 -4.27 -12.81 -4.34
C LEU A 154 -5.03 -13.05 -3.02
N LEU A 155 -6.34 -12.80 -2.99
CA LEU A 155 -7.15 -12.95 -1.78
C LEU A 155 -7.21 -14.40 -1.30
N ALA A 156 -7.32 -15.36 -2.21
CA ALA A 156 -7.27 -16.79 -1.87
C ALA A 156 -5.92 -17.16 -1.23
N THR A 157 -4.82 -16.61 -1.74
CA THR A 157 -3.47 -16.83 -1.17
C THR A 157 -3.36 -16.23 0.23
N LEU A 158 -3.77 -14.98 0.40
CA LEU A 158 -3.73 -14.28 1.69
C LEU A 158 -4.63 -14.96 2.75
N SER A 159 -5.76 -15.54 2.34
CA SER A 159 -6.67 -16.25 3.25
C SER A 159 -6.07 -17.50 3.89
N LYS A 160 -5.06 -18.11 3.24
CA LYS A 160 -4.35 -19.30 3.74
C LYS A 160 -3.22 -18.94 4.70
N VAL A 161 -2.85 -17.67 4.80
CA VAL A 161 -1.73 -17.21 5.62
C VAL A 161 -2.27 -16.65 6.94
N THR A 162 -2.07 -17.38 8.03
CA THR A 162 -2.58 -17.03 9.36
C THR A 162 -1.58 -16.23 10.22
N GLU A 163 -0.33 -16.12 9.80
CA GLU A 163 0.75 -15.43 10.51
C GLU A 163 1.51 -14.52 9.56
N ALA A 164 2.17 -13.47 10.07
CA ALA A 164 3.04 -12.67 9.21
C ALA A 164 4.20 -13.52 8.68
N LYS A 165 4.49 -13.40 7.40
CA LYS A 165 5.53 -14.18 6.73
C LYS A 165 6.50 -13.28 5.96
N PRO A 166 7.81 -13.51 6.05
CA PRO A 166 8.81 -12.78 5.29
C PRO A 166 8.86 -13.17 3.80
N ILE A 167 9.63 -12.38 3.05
CA ILE A 167 9.62 -12.12 1.61
C ILE A 167 9.71 -13.31 0.64
N LEU A 168 10.18 -14.49 1.05
CA LEU A 168 10.50 -15.58 0.12
C LEU A 168 9.65 -16.85 0.31
N GLU A 169 8.82 -16.94 1.35
CA GLU A 169 8.10 -18.18 1.70
C GLU A 169 6.64 -18.24 1.22
N ILE A 170 6.08 -17.14 0.70
CA ILE A 170 4.70 -17.14 0.18
C ILE A 170 4.66 -17.60 -1.30
N ALA A 171 5.83 -17.65 -1.97
CA ALA A 171 6.03 -18.39 -3.21
C ALA A 171 6.47 -19.82 -2.86
N GLY A 172 5.51 -20.73 -2.68
CA GLY A 172 5.76 -22.05 -2.13
C GLY A 172 6.70 -22.94 -2.98
N ASP A 173 7.66 -23.57 -2.30
CA ASP A 173 8.42 -24.75 -2.74
C ASP A 173 7.56 -26.05 -2.75
N SER A 174 6.23 -25.95 -2.67
CA SER A 174 5.30 -27.08 -2.81
C SER A 174 4.23 -26.77 -3.86
N TRP A 175 4.60 -27.04 -5.11
CA TRP A 175 3.78 -26.92 -6.32
C TRP A 175 2.67 -27.99 -6.43
N GLU A 176 1.76 -28.04 -5.45
CA GLU A 176 0.47 -28.75 -5.62
C GLU A 176 -0.72 -27.88 -5.16
N VAL A 177 -0.63 -26.56 -5.39
CA VAL A 177 -1.81 -25.86 -5.90
C VAL A 177 -1.58 -25.75 -7.39
N ASP A 178 -2.23 -26.64 -8.11
CA ASP A 178 -2.28 -26.65 -9.56
C ASP A 178 -3.03 -25.39 -10.05
N VAL A 179 -2.36 -24.24 -9.98
CA VAL A 179 -2.65 -23.06 -10.79
C VAL A 179 -1.84 -23.18 -12.08
N THR A 180 -1.83 -24.35 -12.71
CA THR A 180 -1.54 -24.47 -14.15
C THR A 180 -2.77 -24.12 -14.99
N ALA A 181 -3.54 -23.11 -14.58
CA ALA A 181 -4.06 -22.20 -15.59
C ALA A 181 -2.86 -21.39 -16.07
N LYS A 182 -2.13 -21.94 -17.06
CA LYS A 182 -1.02 -21.31 -17.77
C LYS A 182 -1.26 -19.80 -17.90
N ALA A 183 -0.62 -19.06 -17.03
CA ALA A 183 -0.38 -17.65 -17.23
C ALA A 183 1.11 -17.46 -17.02
N SER A 184 1.86 -18.18 -17.84
CA SER A 184 3.04 -17.61 -18.45
C SER A 184 2.53 -16.38 -19.21
N ASP A 185 2.74 -15.21 -18.65
CA ASP A 185 3.21 -14.14 -19.51
C ASP A 185 4.37 -14.74 -20.32
N ASP A 186 4.50 -14.46 -21.62
CA ASP A 186 5.52 -15.03 -22.54
C ASP A 186 6.99 -14.89 -22.05
N THR A 187 7.20 -14.31 -20.86
CA THR A 187 8.48 -14.04 -20.19
C THR A 187 8.94 -15.11 -19.19
N GLY A 188 8.04 -15.99 -18.70
CA GLY A 188 8.41 -17.05 -17.75
C GLY A 188 8.81 -16.59 -16.34
N ILE A 189 8.52 -15.33 -15.96
CA ILE A 189 8.88 -14.78 -14.65
C ILE A 189 7.77 -15.09 -13.63
N PRO A 190 8.07 -15.75 -12.49
CA PRO A 190 7.11 -16.01 -11.44
C PRO A 190 6.75 -14.72 -10.70
N ALA A 191 5.46 -14.50 -10.46
CA ALA A 191 4.98 -13.42 -9.61
C ALA A 191 4.95 -13.86 -8.14
N TYR A 192 5.27 -12.96 -7.21
CA TYR A 192 5.39 -13.31 -5.80
C TYR A 192 4.93 -12.19 -4.85
N ILE A 193 4.50 -12.59 -3.65
CA ILE A 193 4.17 -11.67 -2.56
C ILE A 193 5.40 -11.52 -1.68
N SER A 194 5.97 -10.33 -1.70
CA SER A 194 7.20 -9.99 -0.99
C SER A 194 6.96 -9.69 0.48
N LEU A 195 5.77 -9.33 0.93
CA LEU A 195 5.55 -9.15 2.37
C LEU A 195 4.07 -9.29 2.65
N TYR A 196 3.73 -9.95 3.75
CA TYR A 196 2.38 -9.92 4.26
C TYR A 196 2.40 -9.69 5.77
N ILE A 197 1.76 -8.59 6.17
CA ILE A 197 1.49 -8.24 7.56
C ILE A 197 -0.02 -8.30 7.75
N PRO A 198 -0.55 -9.34 8.43
CA PRO A 198 -1.96 -9.42 8.75
C PRO A 198 -2.41 -8.27 9.66
N ALA A 199 -3.69 -7.91 9.55
CA ALA A 199 -4.35 -7.03 10.51
C ALA A 199 -4.10 -7.48 11.96
N ALA A 200 -3.91 -6.50 12.86
CA ALA A 200 -3.59 -6.69 14.28
C ALA A 200 -2.27 -7.41 14.59
N TRP A 201 -1.45 -7.76 13.60
CA TRP A 201 -0.13 -8.35 13.85
C TRP A 201 0.89 -7.29 14.31
N ASP A 202 0.79 -6.06 13.80
CA ASP A 202 1.76 -5.02 14.10
C ASP A 202 1.62 -4.43 15.51
N THR A 203 2.76 -3.98 16.04
CA THR A 203 2.85 -3.16 17.25
C THR A 203 3.80 -2.00 16.99
N ILE A 204 3.71 -0.93 17.77
CA ILE A 204 4.62 0.22 17.66
C ILE A 204 6.09 -0.24 17.67
N ASN A 205 6.43 -1.18 18.56
CA ASN A 205 7.78 -1.74 18.65
C ASN A 205 8.22 -2.48 17.36
N ARG A 206 7.31 -3.21 16.72
CA ARG A 206 7.60 -3.90 15.45
C ARG A 206 7.74 -2.94 14.27
N VAL A 207 7.03 -1.81 14.31
CA VAL A 207 7.15 -0.74 13.31
C VAL A 207 8.46 0.02 13.47
N LEU A 208 8.92 0.24 14.71
CA LEU A 208 10.18 0.96 14.98
C LEU A 208 11.44 0.12 14.73
N LEU A 209 11.33 -1.21 14.78
CA LEU A 209 12.50 -2.10 14.70
C LEU A 209 13.34 -1.94 13.41
N PRO A 210 12.75 -1.87 12.20
CA PRO A 210 13.53 -1.74 10.96
C PRO A 210 14.39 -0.47 10.91
N ALA A 211 13.93 0.63 11.50
CA ALA A 211 14.70 1.88 11.55
C ALA A 211 16.03 1.74 12.31
N LYS A 212 16.15 0.76 13.23
CA LYS A 212 17.40 0.48 13.95
C LYS A 212 18.45 -0.21 13.09
N SER A 213 18.06 -0.78 11.96
CA SER A 213 18.93 -1.48 11.03
C SER A 213 19.38 -0.61 9.86
N VAL A 214 18.81 0.60 9.73
CA VAL A 214 19.23 1.57 8.72
C VAL A 214 20.56 2.17 9.13
N ILE A 215 21.54 2.13 8.23
CA ILE A 215 22.84 2.77 8.46
C ILE A 215 22.62 4.28 8.37
N PHE A 216 22.78 4.96 9.50
CA PHE A 216 22.58 6.40 9.63
C PHE A 216 23.33 7.16 8.54
N SER A 217 22.56 7.77 7.64
CA SER A 217 22.99 8.74 6.64
C SER A 217 22.24 10.03 6.92
N ASN A 218 22.60 11.14 6.29
CA ASN A 218 21.95 12.45 6.53
C ASN A 218 20.42 12.47 6.23
N ASP A 219 19.84 11.34 5.83
CA ASP A 219 18.44 11.12 5.44
C ASP A 219 17.58 10.51 6.56
N ASP A 220 18.01 10.55 7.83
CA ASP A 220 17.22 10.08 8.99
C ASP A 220 15.85 10.78 9.14
N GLN A 221 15.65 11.91 8.44
CA GLN A 221 14.40 12.67 8.44
C GLN A 221 13.17 11.89 7.95
N TYR A 222 13.36 10.79 7.21
CA TYR A 222 12.29 9.93 6.72
C TYR A 222 11.88 8.83 7.71
N LEU A 223 12.61 8.67 8.81
CA LEU A 223 12.43 7.55 9.73
C LEU A 223 11.66 7.97 10.99
N VAL A 224 10.81 7.06 11.45
CA VAL A 224 10.23 7.12 12.79
C VAL A 224 11.10 6.32 13.74
N THR A 225 11.75 7.00 14.69
CA THR A 225 12.77 6.40 15.57
C THR A 225 12.34 6.29 17.03
N SER A 226 11.16 6.82 17.38
CA SER A 226 10.64 6.80 18.76
C SER A 226 9.13 6.57 18.84
N GLU A 227 8.68 6.01 19.96
CA GLU A 227 7.24 5.84 20.26
C GLU A 227 6.50 7.17 20.35
N THR A 228 7.18 8.24 20.79
CA THR A 228 6.63 9.59 20.83
C THR A 228 6.28 10.09 19.43
N GLN A 229 7.16 9.88 18.44
CA GLN A 229 6.86 10.23 17.05
C GLN A 229 5.71 9.37 16.49
N CYS A 230 5.64 8.07 16.80
CA CYS A 230 4.49 7.23 16.43
C CYS A 230 3.18 7.76 17.02
N SER A 231 3.20 8.17 18.29
CA SER A 231 2.02 8.70 18.99
C SER A 231 1.58 10.06 18.41
N GLN A 232 2.55 10.90 18.05
CA GLN A 232 2.29 12.18 17.38
C GLN A 232 1.68 11.97 16.00
N PHE A 233 2.27 11.08 15.19
CA PHE A 233 1.72 10.69 13.90
C PHE A 233 0.29 10.16 14.03
N ALA A 234 0.04 9.23 14.95
CA ALA A 234 -1.29 8.68 15.18
C ALA A 234 -2.31 9.76 15.57
N THR A 235 -1.90 10.73 16.41
CA THR A 235 -2.76 11.85 16.80
C THR A 235 -3.12 12.73 15.61
N ASN A 236 -2.13 13.11 14.80
CA ASN A 236 -2.32 13.95 13.63
C ASN A 236 -3.11 13.22 12.53
N TYR A 237 -2.81 11.95 12.33
CA TYR A 237 -3.52 11.08 11.39
C TYR A 237 -5.00 10.95 11.77
N LYS A 238 -5.33 10.66 13.03
CA LYS A 238 -6.73 10.60 13.51
C LYS A 238 -7.47 11.91 13.32
N ALA A 239 -6.79 13.06 13.41
CA ALA A 239 -7.42 14.35 13.18
C ALA A 239 -7.95 14.50 11.74
N LEU A 240 -7.34 13.83 10.76
CA LEU A 240 -7.80 13.81 9.36
C LEU A 240 -9.19 13.19 9.15
N PHE A 241 -9.67 12.43 10.13
CA PHE A 241 -10.93 11.68 10.07
C PHE A 241 -12.01 12.28 10.98
N LYS A 242 -11.72 13.43 11.61
CA LYS A 242 -12.71 14.28 12.30
C LYS A 242 -13.28 15.28 11.29
N ASP A 243 -14.53 15.70 11.45
CA ASP A 243 -15.33 16.43 10.43
C ASP A 243 -14.61 17.59 9.72
N GLU A 244 -14.90 17.70 8.41
CA GLU A 244 -14.27 18.52 7.36
C GLU A 244 -12.78 18.20 7.11
N ALA A 245 -12.46 17.82 5.87
CA ALA A 245 -11.11 17.43 5.46
C ALA A 245 -10.13 18.58 5.68
N ASP A 246 -9.47 18.58 6.84
CA ASP A 246 -8.53 19.63 7.20
C ASP A 246 -7.25 19.48 6.36
N THR A 247 -7.18 20.29 5.30
CA THR A 247 -5.99 20.40 4.44
C THR A 247 -4.72 20.75 5.22
N ALA A 248 -4.83 21.44 6.36
CA ALA A 248 -3.70 21.74 7.23
C ALA A 248 -3.25 20.52 8.03
N ALA A 249 -4.18 19.70 8.52
CA ALA A 249 -3.85 18.41 9.13
C ALA A 249 -3.20 17.47 8.12
N LEU A 250 -3.67 17.44 6.86
CA LEU A 250 -3.06 16.64 5.80
C LEU A 250 -1.63 17.11 5.51
N ALA A 251 -1.42 18.42 5.42
CA ALA A 251 -0.08 18.98 5.24
C ALA A 251 0.85 18.66 6.42
N THR A 252 0.32 18.66 7.65
CA THR A 252 1.08 18.30 8.85
C THR A 252 1.54 16.85 8.79
N VAL A 253 0.63 15.91 8.50
CA VAL A 253 0.95 14.48 8.36
C VAL A 253 1.96 14.25 7.23
N LEU A 254 1.79 14.89 6.07
CA LEU A 254 2.73 14.76 4.96
C LEU A 254 4.13 15.31 5.29
N THR A 255 4.19 16.40 6.08
CA THR A 255 5.45 16.97 6.57
C THR A 255 6.15 16.03 7.56
N GLU A 256 5.40 15.40 8.47
CA GLU A 256 5.95 14.40 9.41
C GLU A 256 6.48 13.16 8.71
N ILE A 257 5.87 12.79 7.58
CA ILE A 257 6.36 11.71 6.71
C ILE A 257 7.68 12.06 6.02
N GLY A 258 8.10 13.34 6.06
CA GLY A 258 9.29 13.82 5.37
C GLY A 258 9.09 13.97 3.86
N TYR A 259 7.86 13.82 3.35
CA TYR A 259 7.57 14.00 1.94
C TYR A 259 7.34 15.49 1.67
N PRO A 260 8.24 16.20 0.94
CA PRO A 260 7.90 17.53 0.48
C PRO A 260 6.64 17.43 -0.40
N PRO A 261 5.77 18.46 -0.43
CA PRO A 261 4.70 18.51 -1.40
C PRO A 261 5.31 18.29 -2.78
N SER A 262 4.84 17.27 -3.50
CA SER A 262 5.26 16.99 -4.87
C SER A 262 5.21 18.29 -5.66
N THR A 263 6.38 18.85 -5.90
CA THR A 263 6.59 19.69 -7.07
C THR A 263 6.91 18.67 -8.14
N ASP A 264 6.12 18.64 -9.21
CA ASP A 264 6.41 17.87 -10.41
C ASP A 264 7.88 18.11 -10.81
N LYS A 265 8.78 17.27 -10.32
CA LYS A 265 10.14 17.21 -10.82
C LYS A 265 10.08 16.24 -11.97
N LYS A 266 10.03 16.84 -13.17
CA LYS A 266 10.68 16.25 -14.35
C LYS A 266 11.88 15.45 -13.87
N THR A 267 11.90 14.18 -14.22
CA THR A 267 13.04 13.27 -14.15
C THR A 267 14.34 14.04 -14.40
N THR A 268 14.99 14.48 -13.32
CA THR A 268 16.39 14.84 -13.38
C THR A 268 17.12 13.53 -13.56
N ALA A 269 17.86 13.42 -14.66
CA ALA A 269 18.71 12.28 -14.96
C ALA A 269 19.49 11.86 -13.71
N PRO A 270 19.74 10.54 -13.52
CA PRO A 270 20.48 10.06 -12.38
C PRO A 270 21.82 10.80 -12.27
N PRO A 271 22.32 11.08 -11.06
CA PRO A 271 23.61 11.74 -10.89
C PRO A 271 24.67 10.96 -11.70
N GLU A 272 25.42 11.67 -12.55
CA GLU A 272 26.50 11.07 -13.32
C GLU A 272 27.43 10.32 -12.38
N ILE A 273 27.52 9.00 -12.56
CA ILE A 273 28.45 8.15 -11.85
C ILE A 273 29.85 8.63 -12.26
N MET A 274 30.61 9.18 -11.32
CA MET A 274 32.02 9.51 -11.55
C MET A 274 32.74 8.27 -12.04
N THR A 275 33.38 8.39 -13.20
CA THR A 275 34.24 7.34 -13.74
C THR A 275 35.47 7.16 -12.84
N LEU A 276 36.03 5.94 -12.81
CA LEU A 276 37.27 5.66 -12.08
C LEU A 276 38.40 6.64 -12.44
N GLU A 277 38.46 7.11 -13.69
CA GLU A 277 39.43 8.11 -14.15
C GLU A 277 39.25 9.49 -13.48
N GLN A 278 38.01 9.90 -13.19
CA GLN A 278 37.73 11.15 -12.47
C GLN A 278 38.12 11.03 -10.99
N ILE A 279 37.86 9.87 -10.38
CA ILE A 279 38.27 9.56 -8.99
C ILE A 279 39.80 9.59 -8.85
N TYR A 280 40.53 9.00 -9.81
CA TYR A 280 42.01 9.03 -9.79
C TYR A 280 42.58 10.43 -10.04
N LYS A 281 41.88 11.30 -10.76
CA LYS A 281 42.32 12.68 -11.02
C LYS A 281 42.13 13.57 -9.79
N GLU A 282 41.07 13.36 -9.01
CA GLU A 282 40.86 14.07 -7.74
C GLU A 282 41.77 13.57 -6.63
N LEU A 283 42.07 12.27 -6.60
CA LEU A 283 43.02 11.69 -5.63
C LEU A 283 44.50 11.91 -6.01
N GLY A 284 44.79 12.28 -7.27
CA GLY A 284 46.14 12.41 -7.82
C GLY A 284 46.72 13.82 -7.86
N ALA A 285 45.99 14.86 -7.44
CA ALA A 285 46.47 16.26 -7.46
C ALA A 285 47.34 16.65 -6.24
N SER A 286 48.14 15.72 -5.74
CA SER A 286 49.21 16.01 -4.78
C SER A 286 50.43 15.14 -5.08
N ASN A 287 51.14 15.49 -6.15
CA ASN A 287 52.56 15.18 -6.29
C ASN A 287 53.20 16.34 -7.08
N ASP A 288 53.41 17.46 -6.39
CA ASP A 288 54.52 18.35 -6.72
C ASP A 288 55.81 17.55 -6.47
N ILE A 289 56.39 17.01 -7.54
CA ILE A 289 57.80 16.70 -7.58
C ILE A 289 58.44 17.86 -8.34
N THR A 290 58.89 18.87 -7.59
CA THR A 290 59.94 19.78 -8.03
C THR A 290 61.30 19.13 -7.75
N ASP A 291 62.13 19.08 -8.79
CA ASP A 291 63.58 18.83 -8.87
C ASP A 291 64.37 18.48 -7.60
#